data_AF-A0A290S235-F1
#
_entry.id   AF-A0A290S235-F1
#
_cell.length_a   1.000
_cell.length_b   1.000
_cell.length_c   1.000
_cell.angle_alpha   90.00
_cell.angle_beta   90.00
_cell.angle_gamma   90.00
#
_symmetry.space_group_name_H-M   'P 1'
#
loop_
_entity.id
_entity.type
_entity.pdbx_description
1 polymer ?
#
loop_
_entity_poly.entity_id
_entity_poly.type
_entity_poly.pdbx_seq_one_letter_code
_entity_poly.pdbx_strand_id
1 'polypeptide(L)'
;MRGLHLADILNSGLGNYRQHHIMSYQQLRVCQHLQSCRTGQLGYQAWQCDNCSEVQQIGCSCRDRHCPRCQGMATAKWVQRQQEDLLSCRYFHLVFTLPHELNIIAHYNPNALYHCLFKAAWQTLCKFAKRKRHGQLGMTSVLHTWGQNLSQHIHLHCLIPAGALDKAHWHEIKKGYLYPVKALSTVFRGKMLAALNECDSSFAKVSTPTKWCVYSKACLTYSEKLVSYLARYTRKGVMSESRLVSATEETVSFKYRDYADNNRDKVMTLSCDEFLRRYLQHVLPKGFMRIRHYGFLANACRKRKLGLIKAQVSATPCKAVKPKVEQERLIPHWSCQSCKTGTLRFIGVMNLDEATNKIARTS
;
A
#
# COMPACT_ATOMS: atom_id res chain seq x y z
N MET A 1 -14.56 -25.81 0.82
CA MET A 1 -14.45 -25.14 -0.50
C MET A 1 -13.04 -24.61 -0.66
N ARG A 2 -12.33 -24.93 -1.77
CA ARG A 2 -11.03 -24.30 -2.08
C ARG A 2 -11.26 -22.80 -2.27
N GLY A 3 -10.43 -21.97 -1.64
CA GLY A 3 -10.49 -20.53 -1.86
C GLY A 3 -10.14 -20.19 -3.31
N LEU A 4 -10.83 -19.20 -3.89
CA LEU A 4 -10.47 -18.65 -5.19
C LEU A 4 -9.22 -17.78 -5.04
N HIS A 5 -8.22 -18.03 -5.87
CA HIS A 5 -7.01 -17.23 -5.90
C HIS A 5 -6.89 -16.43 -7.19
N LEU A 6 -6.17 -15.32 -7.13
CA LEU A 6 -5.86 -14.53 -8.31
C LEU A 6 -5.05 -15.34 -9.34
N ALA A 7 -4.23 -16.29 -8.87
CA ALA A 7 -3.51 -17.21 -9.72
C ALA A 7 -4.45 -18.06 -10.60
N ASP A 8 -5.65 -18.41 -10.11
CA ASP A 8 -6.62 -19.19 -10.88
C ASP A 8 -7.14 -18.38 -12.06
N ILE A 9 -7.49 -17.12 -11.82
CA ILE A 9 -7.94 -16.17 -12.85
C ILE A 9 -6.82 -15.93 -13.89
N LEU A 10 -5.57 -15.80 -13.43
CA LEU A 10 -4.43 -15.65 -14.35
C LEU A 10 -4.20 -16.90 -15.18
N ASN A 11 -4.33 -18.09 -14.60
CA ASN A 11 -4.13 -19.34 -15.33
C ASN A 11 -5.20 -19.57 -16.41
N SER A 12 -6.46 -19.19 -16.16
CA SER A 12 -7.53 -19.32 -17.15
C SER A 12 -7.56 -18.17 -18.17
N GLY A 13 -7.40 -16.92 -17.72
CA GLY A 13 -7.67 -15.75 -18.56
C GLY A 13 -6.46 -15.11 -19.25
N LEU A 14 -5.24 -15.30 -18.74
CA LEU A 14 -4.08 -14.53 -19.22
C LEU A 14 -3.70 -14.86 -20.66
N GLY A 15 -3.91 -16.10 -21.11
CA GLY A 15 -3.63 -16.51 -22.49
C GLY A 15 -4.45 -15.70 -23.50
N ASN A 16 -5.77 -15.65 -23.29
CA ASN A 16 -6.69 -14.87 -24.12
C ASN A 16 -6.42 -13.35 -24.02
N TYR A 17 -6.17 -12.85 -22.81
CA TYR A 17 -5.85 -11.44 -22.59
C TYR A 17 -4.64 -10.98 -23.43
N ARG A 18 -3.60 -11.81 -23.53
CA ARG A 18 -2.38 -11.49 -24.28
C ARG A 18 -2.54 -11.48 -25.80
N GLN A 19 -3.61 -12.07 -26.33
CA GLN A 19 -3.90 -12.04 -27.77
C GLN A 19 -4.47 -10.67 -28.18
N HIS A 20 -5.15 -9.99 -27.25
CA HIS A 20 -5.87 -8.75 -27.52
C HIS A 20 -5.23 -7.51 -26.91
N HIS A 21 -4.30 -7.67 -25.96
CA HIS A 21 -3.68 -6.57 -25.22
C HIS A 21 -2.15 -6.66 -25.17
N ILE A 22 -1.50 -5.50 -25.37
CA ILE A 22 -0.06 -5.36 -25.17
C ILE A 22 0.21 -5.25 -23.67
N MET A 23 1.11 -6.11 -23.18
CA MET A 23 1.55 -6.10 -21.79
C MET A 23 2.99 -5.62 -21.69
N SER A 24 3.26 -4.76 -20.70
CA SER A 24 4.64 -4.41 -20.36
C SER A 24 5.38 -5.62 -19.79
N TYR A 25 6.70 -5.62 -19.94
CA TYR A 25 7.56 -6.63 -19.31
C TYR A 25 7.34 -6.77 -17.80
N GLN A 26 7.06 -5.66 -17.10
CA GLN A 26 6.77 -5.69 -15.66
C GLN A 26 5.44 -6.40 -15.36
N GLN A 27 4.40 -6.17 -16.15
CA GLN A 27 3.12 -6.87 -15.99
C GLN A 27 3.28 -8.37 -16.24
N LEU A 28 3.98 -8.77 -17.31
CA LEU A 28 4.26 -10.17 -17.62
C LEU A 28 5.02 -10.86 -16.48
N ARG A 29 6.05 -10.20 -15.94
CA ARG A 29 6.80 -10.70 -14.79
C ARG A 29 5.93 -10.87 -13.55
N VAL A 30 5.08 -9.89 -13.25
CA VAL A 30 4.15 -9.98 -12.12
C VAL A 30 3.22 -11.16 -12.32
N CYS A 31 2.61 -11.34 -13.50
CA CYS A 31 1.77 -12.50 -13.80
C CYS A 31 2.50 -13.82 -13.52
N GLN A 32 3.71 -13.99 -14.04
CA GLN A 32 4.53 -15.19 -13.82
C GLN A 32 4.82 -15.43 -12.33
N HIS A 33 5.18 -14.39 -11.58
CA HIS A 33 5.39 -14.48 -10.13
C HIS A 33 4.09 -14.89 -9.40
N LEU A 34 2.93 -14.36 -9.81
CA LEU A 34 1.65 -14.69 -9.18
C LEU A 34 1.20 -16.12 -9.46
N GLN A 35 1.38 -16.60 -10.70
CA GLN A 35 1.03 -17.96 -11.12
C GLN A 35 1.92 -19.03 -10.46
N SER A 36 3.20 -18.74 -10.23
CA SER A 36 4.15 -19.65 -9.54
C SER A 36 4.05 -19.61 -8.00
N CYS A 37 3.38 -18.62 -7.44
CA CYS A 37 3.33 -18.42 -5.99
C CYS A 37 2.54 -19.55 -5.30
N ARG A 38 3.17 -20.21 -4.31
CA ARG A 38 2.62 -21.33 -3.53
C ARG A 38 2.25 -22.58 -4.36
N THR A 39 2.82 -22.76 -5.55
CA THR A 39 2.54 -23.94 -6.39
C THR A 39 3.60 -25.05 -6.26
N GLY A 40 4.75 -24.76 -5.67
CA GLY A 40 5.91 -25.67 -5.63
C GLY A 40 6.98 -25.34 -6.67
N GLN A 41 6.65 -24.60 -7.73
CA GLN A 41 7.61 -24.15 -8.77
C GLN A 41 8.77 -23.30 -8.22
N LEU A 42 8.61 -22.73 -7.02
CA LEU A 42 9.62 -21.91 -6.33
C LEU A 42 10.32 -22.68 -5.19
N GLY A 43 10.20 -24.02 -5.18
CA GLY A 43 10.59 -24.88 -4.07
C GLY A 43 9.52 -24.99 -2.98
N TYR A 44 9.85 -25.74 -1.92
CA TYR A 44 8.94 -26.07 -0.83
C TYR A 44 9.48 -25.63 0.52
N GLN A 45 8.57 -25.30 1.42
CA GLN A 45 8.83 -25.09 2.83
C GLN A 45 8.35 -26.34 3.58
N ALA A 46 9.24 -26.97 4.32
CA ALA A 46 8.90 -28.05 5.23
C ALA A 46 8.51 -27.47 6.58
N TRP A 47 7.39 -27.96 7.12
CA TRP A 47 6.88 -27.59 8.44
C TRP A 47 6.53 -28.82 9.24
N GLN A 48 6.85 -28.86 10.52
CA GLN A 48 6.56 -29.99 11.40
C GLN A 48 5.67 -29.55 12.56
N CYS A 49 4.64 -30.34 12.86
CA CYS A 49 3.80 -30.13 14.01
C CYS A 49 4.58 -30.35 15.32
N ASP A 50 4.52 -29.39 16.24
CA ASP A 50 5.16 -29.50 17.57
C ASP A 50 4.43 -30.45 18.55
N ASN A 51 3.28 -31.01 18.15
CA ASN A 51 2.51 -31.96 18.98
C ASN A 51 2.50 -33.39 18.41
N CYS A 52 2.14 -33.56 17.14
CA CYS A 52 1.98 -34.88 16.52
C CYS A 52 3.07 -35.23 15.50
N SER A 53 4.12 -34.39 15.38
CA SER A 53 5.25 -34.56 14.45
C SER A 53 4.91 -34.65 12.96
N GLU A 54 3.64 -34.47 12.58
CA GLU A 54 3.18 -34.44 11.19
C GLU A 54 3.94 -33.38 10.39
N VAL A 55 4.44 -33.78 9.22
CA VAL A 55 5.16 -32.88 8.31
C VAL A 55 4.22 -32.39 7.23
N GLN A 56 4.21 -31.07 7.00
CA GLN A 56 3.49 -30.41 5.93
C GLN A 56 4.45 -29.70 4.99
N GLN A 57 4.24 -29.89 3.69
CA GLN A 57 4.96 -29.19 2.64
C GLN A 57 4.10 -28.07 2.07
N ILE A 58 4.65 -26.86 2.05
CA ILE A 58 3.95 -25.66 1.57
C ILE A 58 4.82 -25.00 0.50
N GLY A 59 4.27 -24.77 -0.69
CA GLY A 59 5.02 -24.12 -1.77
C GLY A 59 5.57 -22.76 -1.37
N CYS A 60 6.76 -22.40 -1.86
CA CYS A 60 7.37 -21.12 -1.56
C CYS A 60 6.59 -19.93 -2.14
N SER A 61 6.71 -18.78 -1.47
CA SER A 61 6.08 -17.52 -1.85
C SER A 61 6.89 -16.78 -2.92
N CYS A 62 6.23 -16.12 -3.89
CA CYS A 62 6.94 -15.36 -4.94
C CYS A 62 7.54 -14.03 -4.48
N ARG A 63 7.14 -13.55 -3.29
CA ARG A 63 7.59 -12.28 -2.68
C ARG A 63 7.30 -11.01 -3.50
N ASP A 64 6.56 -11.12 -4.60
CA ASP A 64 6.17 -9.97 -5.41
C ASP A 64 5.27 -9.03 -4.61
N ARG A 65 5.55 -7.72 -4.70
CA ARG A 65 4.83 -6.65 -3.99
C ARG A 65 3.37 -6.49 -4.42
N HIS A 66 2.99 -7.00 -5.59
CA HIS A 66 1.63 -7.01 -6.09
C HIS A 66 0.88 -8.27 -5.65
N CYS A 67 1.59 -9.30 -5.18
CA CYS A 67 0.97 -10.54 -4.72
C CYS A 67 0.10 -10.31 -3.48
N PRO A 68 -1.19 -10.70 -3.53
CA PRO A 68 -2.10 -10.52 -2.40
C PRO A 68 -1.75 -11.43 -1.21
N ARG A 69 -0.99 -12.52 -1.45
CA ARG A 69 -0.66 -13.54 -0.45
C ARG A 69 0.68 -13.30 0.28
N CYS A 70 1.69 -12.74 -0.40
CA CYS A 70 3.06 -12.75 0.13
C CYS A 70 3.42 -11.59 1.08
N GLN A 71 2.65 -10.50 1.08
CA GLN A 71 3.11 -9.25 1.69
C GLN A 71 2.80 -9.11 3.18
N GLY A 72 2.15 -10.10 3.81
CA GLY A 72 1.75 -10.04 5.23
C GLY A 72 2.90 -9.74 6.18
N MET A 73 3.93 -10.60 6.20
CA MET A 73 5.10 -10.41 7.08
C MET A 73 5.87 -9.12 6.78
N ALA A 74 6.02 -8.77 5.50
CA ALA A 74 6.70 -7.53 5.11
C ALA A 74 5.92 -6.29 5.56
N THR A 75 4.58 -6.36 5.55
CA THR A 75 3.70 -5.33 6.08
C THR A 75 3.86 -5.22 7.60
N ALA A 76 3.83 -6.33 8.33
CA ALA A 76 3.96 -6.35 9.78
C ALA A 76 5.33 -5.81 10.26
N LYS A 77 6.43 -6.26 9.64
CA LYS A 77 7.77 -5.70 9.91
C LYS A 77 7.85 -4.21 9.61
N TRP A 78 7.19 -3.74 8.54
CA TRP A 78 7.14 -2.32 8.22
C TRP A 78 6.36 -1.55 9.29
N VAL A 79 5.20 -2.06 9.74
CA VAL A 79 4.40 -1.47 10.82
C VAL A 79 5.23 -1.30 12.09
N GLN A 80 5.91 -2.35 12.53
CA GLN A 80 6.75 -2.31 13.73
C GLN A 80 7.82 -1.21 13.64
N ARG A 81 8.57 -1.15 12.53
CA ARG A 81 9.57 -0.09 12.32
C ARG A 81 8.95 1.31 12.30
N GLN A 82 7.74 1.46 11.74
CA GLN A 82 7.06 2.75 11.75
C GLN A 82 6.57 3.16 13.13
N GLN A 83 6.18 2.21 13.98
CA GLN A 83 5.82 2.50 15.38
C GLN A 83 7.01 3.11 16.14
N GLU A 84 8.22 2.60 15.91
CA GLU A 84 9.46 3.15 16.50
C GLU A 84 9.72 4.60 16.07
N ASP A 85 9.35 4.97 14.85
CA ASP A 85 9.53 6.32 14.31
C ASP A 85 8.42 7.30 14.71
N LEU A 86 7.32 6.82 15.31
CA LEU A 86 6.23 7.70 15.70
C LEU A 86 6.66 8.64 16.83
N LEU A 87 6.21 9.89 16.69
CA LEU A 87 6.19 10.91 17.72
C LEU A 87 4.88 10.83 18.52
N SER A 88 4.96 11.09 19.82
CA SER A 88 3.81 11.20 20.73
C SER A 88 3.05 12.51 20.55
N CYS A 89 2.60 12.78 19.32
CA CYS A 89 1.81 13.95 18.97
C CYS A 89 0.60 13.53 18.12
N ARG A 90 -0.29 14.47 17.84
CA ARG A 90 -1.36 14.21 16.86
C ARG A 90 -0.78 14.17 15.44
N TYR A 91 -1.56 13.67 14.49
CA TYR A 91 -1.17 13.61 13.08
C TYR A 91 -2.27 14.12 12.16
N PHE A 92 -1.89 14.84 11.12
CA PHE A 92 -2.77 15.17 10.02
C PHE A 92 -2.67 14.11 8.94
N HIS A 93 -3.82 13.71 8.40
CA HIS A 93 -3.90 12.84 7.23
C HIS A 93 -4.48 13.64 6.07
N LEU A 94 -3.62 13.94 5.10
CA LEU A 94 -3.99 14.58 3.85
C LEU A 94 -3.99 13.56 2.71
N VAL A 95 -4.94 13.68 1.78
CA VAL A 95 -4.98 12.89 0.56
C VAL A 95 -4.94 13.84 -0.63
N PHE A 96 -3.90 13.71 -1.45
CA PHE A 96 -3.76 14.45 -2.71
C PHE A 96 -4.21 13.55 -3.85
N THR A 97 -5.32 13.89 -4.50
CA THR A 97 -5.93 13.07 -5.56
C THR A 97 -5.74 13.73 -6.92
N LEU A 98 -5.33 12.93 -7.91
CA LEU A 98 -5.26 13.39 -9.30
C LEU A 98 -6.64 13.31 -9.97
N PRO A 99 -6.96 14.27 -10.85
CA PRO A 99 -8.11 14.14 -11.76
C PRO A 99 -7.90 12.95 -12.71
N HIS A 100 -9.01 12.26 -13.06
CA HIS A 100 -8.96 11.04 -13.87
C HIS A 100 -8.43 11.28 -15.29
N GLU A 101 -8.51 12.51 -15.79
CA GLU A 101 -7.96 12.94 -17.08
C GLU A 101 -6.45 12.72 -17.15
N LEU A 102 -5.73 12.79 -16.02
CA LEU A 102 -4.29 12.50 -15.95
C LEU A 102 -3.96 11.00 -15.95
N ASN A 103 -4.95 10.11 -15.86
CA ASN A 103 -4.74 8.66 -15.95
C ASN A 103 -4.10 8.25 -17.29
N ILE A 104 -4.33 9.03 -18.36
CA ILE A 104 -3.68 8.78 -19.66
C ILE A 104 -2.15 8.83 -19.55
N ILE A 105 -1.60 9.72 -18.73
CA ILE A 105 -0.16 9.79 -18.49
C ILE A 105 0.31 8.56 -17.71
N ALA A 106 -0.51 8.03 -16.80
CA ALA A 106 -0.17 6.82 -16.06
C ALA A 106 -0.09 5.58 -16.97
N HIS A 107 -0.84 5.58 -18.08
CA HIS A 107 -0.80 4.51 -19.06
C HIS A 107 0.50 4.52 -19.87
N TYR A 108 0.96 5.70 -20.31
CA TYR A 108 2.17 5.83 -21.14
C TYR A 108 3.47 5.98 -20.33
N ASN A 109 3.47 6.84 -19.31
CA ASN A 109 4.63 7.14 -18.49
C ASN A 109 4.26 7.23 -16.98
N PRO A 110 3.93 6.09 -16.35
CA PRO A 110 3.58 6.06 -14.93
C PRO A 110 4.71 6.56 -14.03
N ASN A 111 5.98 6.35 -14.43
CA ASN A 111 7.11 6.80 -13.63
C ASN A 111 7.12 8.33 -13.49
N ALA A 112 7.07 9.05 -14.62
CA ALA A 112 7.03 10.50 -14.64
C ALA A 112 5.84 11.06 -13.83
N LEU A 113 4.63 10.54 -14.08
CA LEU A 113 3.42 11.01 -13.38
C LEU A 113 3.55 10.86 -11.87
N TYR A 114 3.95 9.68 -11.39
CA TYR A 114 4.04 9.43 -9.96
C TYR A 114 5.18 10.24 -9.31
N HIS A 115 6.31 10.43 -9.98
CA HIS A 115 7.38 11.32 -9.50
C HIS A 115 6.88 12.77 -9.37
N CYS A 116 6.16 13.28 -10.38
CA CYS A 116 5.55 14.61 -10.34
C CYS A 116 4.55 14.75 -9.19
N LEU A 117 3.70 13.75 -8.98
CA LEU A 117 2.71 13.73 -7.89
C LEU A 117 3.38 13.84 -6.51
N PHE A 118 4.43 13.04 -6.25
CA PHE A 118 5.20 13.14 -5.01
C PHE A 118 5.87 14.50 -4.83
N LYS A 119 6.51 15.03 -5.89
CA LYS A 119 7.16 16.34 -5.90
C LYS A 119 6.15 17.45 -5.60
N ALA A 120 5.01 17.47 -6.31
CA ALA A 120 3.98 18.50 -6.20
C ALA A 120 3.31 18.51 -4.82
N ALA A 121 2.99 17.33 -4.26
CA ALA A 121 2.41 17.23 -2.92
C ALA A 121 3.36 17.81 -1.85
N TRP A 122 4.64 17.42 -1.87
CA TRP A 122 5.62 17.92 -0.91
C TRP A 122 5.91 19.42 -1.08
N GLN A 123 6.07 19.90 -2.32
CA GLN A 123 6.27 21.32 -2.60
C GLN A 123 5.09 22.19 -2.15
N THR A 124 3.86 21.66 -2.27
CA THR A 124 2.65 22.33 -1.77
C THR A 124 2.75 22.52 -0.27
N LEU A 125 3.03 21.46 0.50
CA LEU A 125 3.16 21.56 1.95
C LEU A 125 4.31 22.48 2.38
N CYS A 126 5.45 22.42 1.69
CA CYS A 126 6.58 23.32 1.94
C CYS A 126 6.20 24.79 1.74
N LYS A 127 5.44 25.12 0.69
CA LYS A 127 4.99 26.50 0.42
C LYS A 127 4.14 27.04 1.57
N PHE A 128 3.23 26.23 2.09
CA PHE A 128 2.38 26.63 3.22
C PHE A 128 3.16 26.74 4.52
N ALA A 129 4.04 25.78 4.82
CA ALA A 129 4.87 25.81 6.02
C ALA A 129 5.76 27.06 6.08
N LYS A 130 6.39 27.42 4.96
CA LYS A 130 7.18 28.65 4.83
C LYS A 130 6.33 29.90 5.07
N ARG A 131 5.17 30.01 4.42
CA ARG A 131 4.27 31.18 4.56
C ARG A 131 3.77 31.37 6.00
N LYS A 132 3.56 30.27 6.75
CA LYS A 132 3.09 30.30 8.14
C LYS A 132 4.24 30.31 9.17
N ARG A 133 5.51 30.35 8.73
CA ARG A 133 6.70 30.32 9.59
C ARG A 133 6.68 29.16 10.61
N HIS A 134 6.17 28.00 10.20
CA HIS A 134 6.08 26.85 11.10
C HIS A 134 7.43 26.14 11.31
N GLY A 135 8.45 26.43 10.50
CA GLY A 135 9.67 25.61 10.42
C GLY A 135 9.51 24.45 9.43
N GLN A 136 10.30 23.39 9.58
CA GLN A 136 10.27 22.23 8.68
C GLN A 136 9.21 21.21 9.12
N LEU A 137 8.28 20.87 8.22
CA LEU A 137 7.34 19.76 8.41
C LEU A 137 8.03 18.40 8.24
N GLY A 138 7.35 17.34 8.66
CA GLY A 138 7.69 15.95 8.35
C GLY A 138 6.52 15.29 7.62
N MET A 139 6.77 14.46 6.61
CA MET A 139 5.70 13.74 5.93
C MET A 139 6.13 12.34 5.55
N THR A 140 5.30 11.35 5.87
CA THR A 140 5.33 10.02 5.24
C THR A 140 4.21 9.96 4.22
N SER A 141 4.54 9.61 2.98
CA SER A 141 3.59 9.57 1.87
C SER A 141 3.55 8.19 1.24
N VAL A 142 2.36 7.74 0.86
CA VAL A 142 2.10 6.42 0.28
C VAL A 142 1.27 6.57 -0.98
N LEU A 143 1.80 6.10 -2.12
CA LEU A 143 1.09 6.07 -3.39
C LEU A 143 0.03 4.98 -3.40
N HIS A 144 -1.17 5.35 -3.83
CA HIS A 144 -2.29 4.45 -4.09
C HIS A 144 -2.84 4.75 -5.49
N THR A 145 -3.18 3.72 -6.27
CA THR A 145 -3.55 3.88 -7.69
C THR A 145 -4.91 3.29 -8.05
N TRP A 146 -5.66 2.74 -7.09
CA TRP A 146 -6.92 2.05 -7.35
C TRP A 146 -8.07 2.50 -6.42
N GLY A 147 -9.29 2.31 -6.89
CA GLY A 147 -10.51 2.36 -6.08
C GLY A 147 -10.93 0.97 -5.57
N GLN A 148 -12.01 0.89 -4.80
CA GLN A 148 -12.54 -0.40 -4.34
C GLN A 148 -12.90 -1.31 -5.53
N ASN A 149 -13.49 -0.77 -6.60
CA ASN A 149 -13.83 -1.48 -7.84
C ASN A 149 -12.64 -1.73 -8.80
N LEU A 150 -11.40 -1.52 -8.33
CA LEU A 150 -10.18 -1.60 -9.14
C LEU A 150 -10.11 -0.60 -10.30
N SER A 151 -10.95 0.43 -10.32
CA SER A 151 -10.78 1.52 -11.27
C SER A 151 -9.53 2.34 -10.91
N GLN A 152 -8.93 2.98 -11.90
CA GLN A 152 -7.73 3.79 -11.67
C GLN A 152 -8.07 5.08 -10.93
N HIS A 153 -7.57 5.17 -9.69
CA HIS A 153 -7.78 6.30 -8.79
C HIS A 153 -6.46 6.67 -8.11
N ILE A 154 -5.70 7.55 -8.74
CA ILE A 154 -4.33 7.88 -8.33
C ILE A 154 -4.34 8.96 -7.26
N HIS A 155 -3.81 8.62 -6.08
CA HIS A 155 -3.70 9.56 -4.96
C HIS A 155 -2.54 9.23 -4.02
N LEU A 156 -2.12 10.22 -3.24
CA LEU A 156 -1.15 10.06 -2.15
C LEU A 156 -1.83 10.19 -0.79
N HIS A 157 -1.72 9.15 0.03
CA HIS A 157 -1.95 9.29 1.47
C HIS A 157 -0.72 9.90 2.12
N CYS A 158 -0.88 11.04 2.77
CA CYS A 158 0.18 11.78 3.45
C CYS A 158 -0.11 11.86 4.94
N LEU A 159 0.75 11.24 5.75
CA LEU A 159 0.73 11.34 7.20
C LEU A 159 1.78 12.35 7.66
N ILE A 160 1.32 13.36 8.39
CA ILE A 160 2.12 14.52 8.79
C ILE A 160 1.99 14.66 10.30
N PRO A 161 3.08 14.54 11.08
CA PRO A 161 3.05 14.87 12.51
C PRO A 161 2.51 16.29 12.69
N ALA A 162 1.68 16.52 13.71
CA ALA A 162 1.03 17.80 13.96
C ALA A 162 2.00 18.80 14.59
N GLY A 163 3.11 19.05 13.93
CA GLY A 163 4.11 20.02 14.34
C GLY A 163 5.22 20.15 13.32
N ALA A 164 6.13 21.05 13.60
CA ALA A 164 7.24 21.37 12.74
C ALA A 164 8.50 21.65 13.59
N LEU A 165 9.64 21.36 13.00
CA LEU A 165 10.94 21.54 13.63
C LEU A 165 11.59 22.81 13.07
N ASP A 166 11.85 23.80 13.92
CA ASP A 166 12.64 24.98 13.58
C ASP A 166 14.02 24.92 14.22
N LYS A 167 15.07 24.83 13.40
CA LYS A 167 16.46 24.54 13.82
C LYS A 167 16.53 23.29 14.72
N ALA A 168 16.42 23.48 16.04
CA ALA A 168 16.41 22.43 17.05
C ALA A 168 15.11 22.37 17.87
N HIS A 169 14.17 23.29 17.71
CA HIS A 169 12.96 23.40 18.54
C HIS A 169 11.72 22.81 17.85
N TRP A 170 10.99 21.97 18.58
CA TRP A 170 9.72 21.40 18.13
C TRP A 170 8.55 22.34 18.45
N HIS A 171 7.75 22.65 17.44
CA HIS A 171 6.53 23.44 17.57
C HIS A 171 5.31 22.60 17.22
N GLU A 172 4.50 22.27 18.20
CA GLU A 172 3.25 21.53 17.97
C GLU A 172 2.14 22.45 17.43
N ILE A 173 1.47 22.00 16.37
CA ILE A 173 0.32 22.66 15.76
C ILE A 173 -0.94 22.14 16.46
N LYS A 174 -1.57 22.99 17.28
CA LYS A 174 -2.77 22.62 18.09
C LYS A 174 -4.11 22.65 17.32
N LYS A 175 -4.11 23.06 16.04
CA LYS A 175 -5.34 23.18 15.23
C LYS A 175 -5.94 21.81 14.88
N GLY A 176 -7.24 21.77 14.61
CA GLY A 176 -7.96 20.55 14.17
C GLY A 176 -7.60 20.07 12.75
N TYR A 177 -7.03 20.96 11.94
CA TYR A 177 -6.55 20.72 10.59
C TYR A 177 -5.22 21.43 10.35
N LEU A 178 -4.44 20.98 9.35
CA LEU A 178 -3.12 21.56 9.05
C LEU A 178 -3.24 22.88 8.29
N TYR A 179 -3.86 22.85 7.10
CA TYR A 179 -4.09 24.02 6.24
C TYR A 179 -5.47 23.93 5.56
N PRO A 180 -6.05 25.06 5.10
CA PRO A 180 -7.31 25.05 4.37
C PRO A 180 -7.22 24.25 3.07
N VAL A 181 -8.09 23.25 2.92
CA VAL A 181 -8.05 22.31 1.79
C VAL A 181 -8.25 22.96 0.42
N LYS A 182 -9.14 23.97 0.30
CA LYS A 182 -9.34 24.70 -0.95
C LYS A 182 -8.05 25.38 -1.44
N ALA A 183 -7.31 26.00 -0.52
CA ALA A 183 -6.04 26.64 -0.85
C ALA A 183 -4.95 25.60 -1.18
N LEU A 184 -4.92 24.47 -0.47
CA LEU A 184 -4.02 23.36 -0.79
C LEU A 184 -4.30 22.83 -2.20
N SER A 185 -5.56 22.60 -2.56
CA SER A 185 -5.97 22.14 -3.90
C SER A 185 -5.49 23.07 -5.01
N THR A 186 -5.69 24.39 -4.86
CA THR A 186 -5.26 25.37 -5.87
C THR A 186 -3.75 25.35 -6.07
N VAL A 187 -2.98 25.36 -4.98
CA VAL A 187 -1.51 25.33 -5.06
C VAL A 187 -1.02 23.99 -5.58
N PHE A 188 -1.61 22.89 -5.15
CA PHE A 188 -1.27 21.55 -5.60
C PHE A 188 -1.48 21.39 -7.11
N ARG A 189 -2.62 21.84 -7.65
CA ARG A 189 -2.87 21.89 -9.09
C ARG A 189 -1.74 22.60 -9.83
N GLY A 190 -1.43 23.84 -9.41
CA GLY A 190 -0.36 24.62 -10.06
C GLY A 190 1.01 23.93 -9.98
N LYS A 191 1.35 23.33 -8.83
CA LYS A 191 2.61 22.59 -8.66
C LYS A 191 2.66 21.30 -9.48
N MET A 192 1.55 20.59 -9.61
CA MET A 192 1.47 19.36 -10.39
C MET A 192 1.61 19.66 -11.89
N LEU A 193 0.87 20.63 -12.41
CA LEU A 193 0.93 21.00 -13.83
C LEU A 193 2.32 21.54 -14.20
N ALA A 194 2.94 22.36 -13.33
CA ALA A 194 4.31 22.81 -13.54
C ALA A 194 5.30 21.64 -13.56
N ALA A 195 5.20 20.70 -12.61
CA ALA A 195 6.08 19.53 -12.57
C ALA A 195 5.91 18.62 -13.79
N LEU A 196 4.68 18.45 -14.29
CA LEU A 196 4.41 17.71 -15.52
C LEU A 196 5.03 18.40 -16.73
N ASN A 197 4.83 19.70 -16.88
CA ASN A 197 5.38 20.48 -17.99
C ASN A 197 6.92 20.49 -18.00
N GLU A 198 7.55 20.57 -16.81
CA GLU A 198 9.01 20.45 -16.66
C GLU A 198 9.52 19.05 -17.05
N CYS A 199 8.74 18.01 -16.81
CA CYS A 199 9.13 16.63 -17.11
C CYS A 199 8.99 16.32 -18.60
N ASP A 200 7.87 16.75 -19.20
CA ASP A 200 7.57 16.62 -20.62
C ASP A 200 6.46 17.62 -20.97
N SER A 201 6.78 18.57 -21.85
CA SER A 201 5.84 19.59 -22.30
C SER A 201 4.58 19.02 -22.96
N SER A 202 4.62 17.79 -23.49
CA SER A 202 3.45 17.14 -24.07
C SER A 202 2.38 16.83 -23.02
N PHE A 203 2.76 16.61 -21.75
CA PHE A 203 1.82 16.38 -20.66
C PHE A 203 0.97 17.61 -20.33
N ALA A 204 1.46 18.82 -20.62
CA ALA A 204 0.71 20.06 -20.41
C ALA A 204 -0.52 20.17 -21.35
N LYS A 205 -0.57 19.39 -22.43
CA LYS A 205 -1.70 19.34 -23.36
C LYS A 205 -2.91 18.58 -22.81
N VAL A 206 -2.75 17.81 -21.72
CA VAL A 206 -3.86 17.08 -21.11
C VAL A 206 -4.79 18.07 -20.40
N SER A 207 -6.02 18.19 -20.90
CA SER A 207 -7.05 19.01 -20.27
C SER A 207 -7.39 18.46 -18.89
N THR A 208 -7.42 19.33 -17.88
CA THR A 208 -7.76 18.96 -16.51
C THR A 208 -8.82 19.91 -15.96
N PRO A 209 -9.69 19.44 -15.04
CA PRO A 209 -10.69 20.28 -14.42
C PRO A 209 -10.05 21.43 -13.63
N THR A 210 -10.81 22.52 -13.46
CA THR A 210 -10.39 23.67 -12.67
C THR A 210 -10.33 23.36 -11.17
N LYS A 211 -11.23 22.49 -10.69
CA LYS A 211 -11.34 22.09 -9.28
C LYS A 211 -10.59 20.77 -9.05
N TRP A 212 -9.60 20.81 -8.15
CA TRP A 212 -8.84 19.64 -7.70
C TRP A 212 -9.14 19.31 -6.24
N CYS A 213 -8.92 18.07 -5.84
CA CYS A 213 -9.25 17.60 -4.50
C CYS A 213 -7.99 17.30 -3.68
N VAL A 214 -7.81 18.07 -2.61
CA VAL A 214 -7.00 17.68 -1.46
C VAL A 214 -7.96 17.45 -0.31
N TYR A 215 -8.05 16.21 0.16
CA TYR A 215 -8.87 15.88 1.31
C TYR A 215 -8.04 15.96 2.59
N SER A 216 -8.65 16.43 3.68
CA SER A 216 -8.05 16.41 5.01
C SER A 216 -8.98 15.67 5.95
N LYS A 217 -8.48 14.60 6.56
CA LYS A 217 -9.15 14.01 7.72
C LYS A 217 -8.86 14.86 8.95
N ALA A 218 -9.82 14.93 9.88
CA ALA A 218 -9.60 15.53 11.19
C ALA A 218 -8.37 14.91 11.88
N CYS A 219 -7.64 15.72 12.65
CA CYS A 219 -6.39 15.31 13.27
C CYS A 219 -6.55 13.99 14.03
N LEU A 220 -5.75 13.00 13.63
CA LEU A 220 -5.73 11.68 14.24
C LEU A 220 -4.91 11.76 15.52
N THR A 221 -5.45 11.26 16.63
CA THR A 221 -4.68 11.11 17.86
C THR A 221 -3.65 9.98 17.69
N TYR A 222 -2.52 10.12 18.38
CA TYR A 222 -1.55 9.05 18.49
C TYR A 222 -2.25 7.77 18.98
N SER A 223 -2.12 6.69 18.20
CA SER A 223 -2.58 5.36 18.56
C SER A 223 -1.95 4.32 17.64
N GLU A 224 -1.85 3.07 18.09
CA GLU A 224 -1.43 1.94 17.25
C GLU A 224 -2.29 1.83 15.97
N LYS A 225 -3.56 2.24 16.06
CA LYS A 225 -4.51 2.29 14.94
C LYS A 225 -4.02 3.21 13.81
N LEU A 226 -3.17 4.20 14.07
CA LEU A 226 -2.63 5.10 13.05
C LEU A 226 -1.64 4.38 12.12
N VAL A 227 -0.76 3.55 12.68
CA VAL A 227 0.19 2.77 11.88
C VAL A 227 -0.53 1.67 11.13
N SER A 228 -1.46 0.97 11.81
CA SER A 228 -2.33 -0.03 11.18
C SER A 228 -3.16 0.60 10.05
N TYR A 229 -3.59 1.85 10.18
CA TYR A 229 -4.28 2.58 9.13
C TYR A 229 -3.39 2.75 7.89
N LEU A 230 -2.15 3.23 8.04
CA LEU A 230 -1.21 3.37 6.93
C LEU A 230 -0.81 2.01 6.33
N ALA A 231 -0.65 0.98 7.17
CA ALA A 231 -0.29 -0.37 6.76
C ALA A 231 -1.21 -0.95 5.66
N ARG A 232 -2.49 -0.54 5.67
CA ARG A 232 -3.46 -0.94 4.65
C ARG A 232 -3.10 -0.45 3.25
N TYR A 233 -2.38 0.66 3.14
CA TYR A 233 -2.01 1.29 1.86
C TYR A 233 -0.57 0.98 1.43
N THR A 234 0.23 0.34 2.28
CA THR A 234 1.70 0.30 2.09
C THR A 234 2.21 -0.90 1.34
N ARG A 235 1.75 -2.11 1.67
CA ARG A 235 2.31 -3.39 1.18
C ARG A 235 1.28 -4.45 0.84
N LYS A 236 0.01 -4.32 1.23
CA LYS A 236 -1.04 -5.21 0.73
C LYS A 236 -1.16 -5.03 -0.80
N GLY A 237 -1.37 -6.13 -1.52
CA GLY A 237 -1.56 -6.14 -2.98
C GLY A 237 -2.77 -5.30 -3.42
N VAL A 238 -3.07 -5.30 -4.71
CA VAL A 238 -4.15 -4.47 -5.27
C VAL A 238 -5.52 -4.81 -4.64
N MET A 239 -5.76 -6.08 -4.33
CA MET A 239 -6.96 -6.52 -3.63
C MET A 239 -6.67 -7.71 -2.73
N SER A 240 -7.52 -7.93 -1.72
CA SER A 240 -7.54 -9.19 -0.98
C SER A 240 -8.26 -10.25 -1.81
N GLU A 241 -7.72 -11.48 -1.86
CA GLU A 241 -8.39 -12.61 -2.51
C GLU A 241 -9.69 -13.00 -1.79
N SER A 242 -9.84 -12.66 -0.50
CA SER A 242 -11.11 -12.81 0.24
C SER A 242 -12.28 -12.01 -0.34
N ARG A 243 -12.01 -11.10 -1.28
CA ARG A 243 -13.04 -10.34 -2.00
C ARG A 243 -13.59 -11.10 -3.20
N LEU A 244 -12.89 -12.11 -3.71
CA LEU A 244 -13.35 -12.91 -4.85
C LEU A 244 -14.56 -13.76 -4.41
N VAL A 245 -15.58 -13.78 -5.25
CA VAL A 245 -16.84 -14.51 -5.03
C VAL A 245 -16.95 -15.67 -6.01
N SER A 246 -16.74 -15.38 -7.29
CA SER A 246 -16.70 -16.39 -8.36
C SER A 246 -15.67 -15.98 -9.41
N ALA A 247 -15.09 -16.97 -10.08
CA ALA A 247 -14.23 -16.79 -11.24
C ALA A 247 -14.50 -17.94 -12.23
N THR A 248 -14.94 -17.58 -13.43
CA THR A 248 -15.05 -18.47 -14.58
C THR A 248 -14.03 -18.06 -15.64
N GLU A 249 -13.99 -18.75 -16.77
CA GLU A 249 -13.15 -18.34 -17.91
C GLU A 249 -13.59 -16.99 -18.49
N GLU A 250 -14.88 -16.68 -18.40
CA GLU A 250 -15.49 -15.49 -19.00
C GLU A 250 -15.60 -14.32 -18.02
N THR A 251 -15.87 -14.58 -16.75
CA THR A 251 -16.22 -13.52 -15.78
C THR A 251 -15.57 -13.69 -14.42
N VAL A 252 -15.37 -12.57 -13.73
CA VAL A 252 -14.87 -12.52 -12.35
C VAL A 252 -15.81 -11.66 -11.52
N SER A 253 -16.31 -12.22 -10.43
CA SER A 253 -17.16 -11.51 -9.47
C SER A 253 -16.43 -11.26 -8.16
N PHE A 254 -16.47 -10.02 -7.66
CA PHE A 254 -15.83 -9.67 -6.40
C PHE A 254 -16.60 -8.61 -5.61
N LYS A 255 -16.46 -8.68 -4.28
CA LYS A 255 -17.06 -7.75 -3.33
C LYS A 255 -16.34 -6.41 -3.36
N TYR A 256 -17.07 -5.30 -3.31
CA TYR A 256 -16.56 -3.95 -3.14
C TYR A 256 -17.46 -3.15 -2.19
N ARG A 257 -16.87 -2.19 -1.49
CA ARG A 257 -17.62 -1.27 -0.62
C ARG A 257 -17.98 -0.02 -1.40
N ASP A 258 -19.27 0.26 -1.51
CA ASP A 258 -19.81 1.39 -2.24
C ASP A 258 -19.93 2.61 -1.33
N TYR A 259 -18.94 3.50 -1.39
CA TYR A 259 -18.92 4.72 -0.58
C TYR A 259 -20.05 5.70 -0.93
N ALA A 260 -20.61 5.64 -2.14
CA ALA A 260 -21.71 6.51 -2.56
C ALA A 260 -23.07 6.01 -2.04
N ASP A 261 -23.21 4.69 -1.86
CA ASP A 261 -24.42 4.07 -1.32
C ASP A 261 -24.21 3.63 0.14
N ASN A 262 -24.07 4.60 1.04
CA ASN A 262 -23.97 4.41 2.49
C ASN A 262 -22.91 3.39 2.95
N ASN A 263 -21.84 3.23 2.17
CA ASN A 263 -20.79 2.24 2.40
C ASN A 263 -21.28 0.78 2.36
N ARG A 264 -22.33 0.45 1.63
CA ARG A 264 -22.82 -0.93 1.51
C ARG A 264 -21.80 -1.82 0.80
N ASP A 265 -21.72 -3.08 1.23
CA ASP A 265 -20.94 -4.10 0.52
C ASP A 265 -21.79 -4.65 -0.63
N LYS A 266 -21.25 -4.55 -1.85
CA LYS A 266 -21.89 -4.99 -3.09
C LYS A 266 -20.98 -5.96 -3.82
N VAL A 267 -21.54 -6.73 -4.75
CA VAL A 267 -20.77 -7.57 -5.68
C VAL A 267 -20.81 -6.93 -7.05
N MET A 268 -19.67 -6.91 -7.74
CA MET A 268 -19.61 -6.59 -9.15
C MET A 268 -19.01 -7.73 -9.94
N THR A 269 -19.52 -7.90 -11.15
CA THR A 269 -19.05 -8.90 -12.11
C THR A 269 -18.46 -8.17 -13.32
N LEU A 270 -17.25 -8.54 -13.70
CA LEU A 270 -16.56 -8.04 -14.88
C LEU A 270 -16.27 -9.22 -15.80
N SER A 271 -16.04 -8.95 -17.09
CA SER A 271 -15.35 -9.94 -17.93
C SER A 271 -13.97 -10.23 -17.36
N CYS A 272 -13.45 -11.42 -17.61
CA CYS A 272 -12.10 -11.81 -17.20
C CYS A 272 -11.05 -10.83 -17.77
N ASP A 273 -11.25 -10.42 -19.03
CA ASP A 273 -10.43 -9.42 -19.71
C ASP A 273 -10.38 -8.07 -18.97
N GLU A 274 -11.55 -7.51 -18.63
CA GLU A 274 -11.65 -6.22 -17.94
C GLU A 274 -11.12 -6.32 -16.50
N PHE A 275 -11.32 -7.44 -15.83
CA PHE A 275 -10.73 -7.68 -14.50
C PHE A 275 -9.20 -7.69 -14.57
N LEU A 276 -8.61 -8.42 -15.52
CA LEU A 276 -7.16 -8.47 -15.71
C LEU A 276 -6.61 -7.10 -16.09
N ARG A 277 -7.25 -6.38 -17.01
CA ARG A 277 -6.88 -4.99 -17.37
C ARG A 277 -6.85 -4.09 -16.14
N ARG A 278 -7.92 -4.11 -15.33
CA ARG A 278 -7.99 -3.31 -14.09
C ARG A 278 -6.95 -3.73 -13.07
N TYR A 279 -6.69 -5.02 -12.89
CA TYR A 279 -5.69 -5.48 -11.95
C TYR A 279 -4.27 -5.04 -12.38
N LEU A 280 -3.94 -5.27 -13.65
CA LEU A 280 -2.60 -5.08 -14.19
C LEU A 280 -2.23 -3.61 -14.40
N GLN A 281 -3.18 -2.69 -14.52
CA GLN A 281 -2.90 -1.24 -14.59
C GLN A 281 -2.27 -0.70 -13.29
N HIS A 282 -2.34 -1.45 -12.19
CA HIS A 282 -1.77 -1.08 -10.89
C HIS A 282 -0.37 -1.66 -10.65
N VAL A 283 0.18 -2.40 -11.61
CA VAL A 283 1.58 -2.86 -11.57
C VAL A 283 2.49 -1.64 -11.68
N LEU A 284 3.29 -1.40 -10.63
CA LEU A 284 4.17 -0.25 -10.58
C LEU A 284 5.48 -0.50 -11.36
N PRO A 285 6.12 0.57 -11.88
CA PRO A 285 7.42 0.45 -12.53
C PRO A 285 8.47 -0.22 -11.64
N LYS A 286 9.44 -0.91 -12.26
CA LYS A 286 10.56 -1.56 -11.56
C LYS A 286 11.28 -0.55 -10.66
N GLY A 287 11.53 -0.94 -9.41
CA GLY A 287 12.24 -0.10 -8.45
C GLY A 287 11.46 1.12 -7.94
N PHE A 288 10.20 1.32 -8.36
CA PHE A 288 9.44 2.50 -7.97
C PHE A 288 9.10 2.49 -6.47
N MET A 289 9.63 3.49 -5.74
CA MET A 289 9.42 3.65 -4.30
C MET A 289 8.04 4.23 -4.01
N ARG A 290 7.10 3.34 -3.61
CA ARG A 290 5.70 3.68 -3.26
C ARG A 290 5.55 4.47 -1.96
N ILE A 291 6.49 4.32 -1.03
CA ILE A 291 6.46 4.99 0.28
C ILE A 291 7.65 5.93 0.37
N ARG A 292 7.42 7.22 0.58
CA ARG A 292 8.49 8.23 0.63
C ARG A 292 8.37 9.09 1.88
N HIS A 293 9.50 9.42 2.49
CA HIS A 293 9.58 10.27 3.68
C HIS A 293 10.26 11.60 3.35
N TYR A 294 9.73 12.68 3.91
CA TYR A 294 10.14 14.05 3.61
C TYR A 294 10.36 14.90 4.85
N GLY A 295 11.10 15.99 4.67
CA GLY A 295 11.38 16.97 5.70
C GLY A 295 12.17 16.34 6.85
N PHE A 296 11.74 16.54 8.10
CA PHE A 296 12.45 15.92 9.22
C PHE A 296 12.30 14.39 9.29
N LEU A 297 11.38 13.81 8.52
CA LEU A 297 11.24 12.35 8.38
C LEU A 297 12.12 11.75 7.27
N ALA A 298 12.80 12.56 6.46
CA ALA A 298 13.64 12.07 5.37
C ALA A 298 14.78 11.17 5.89
N ASN A 299 15.01 10.03 5.25
CA ASN A 299 15.91 8.97 5.72
C ASN A 299 17.30 9.48 6.16
N ALA A 300 17.90 10.40 5.41
CA ALA A 300 19.23 10.95 5.69
C ALA A 300 19.32 11.70 7.03
N CYS A 301 18.22 12.21 7.58
CA CYS A 301 18.21 13.00 8.81
C CYS A 301 17.22 12.52 9.88
N ARG A 302 16.37 11.53 9.55
CA ARG A 302 15.25 11.07 10.37
C ARG A 302 15.68 10.69 11.78
N LYS A 303 16.68 9.82 11.92
CA LYS A 303 17.15 9.34 13.24
C LYS A 303 17.54 10.50 14.17
N ARG A 304 18.36 11.43 13.67
CA ARG A 304 18.81 12.61 14.42
C ARG A 304 17.64 13.53 14.79
N LYS A 305 16.80 13.90 13.82
CA LYS A 305 15.70 14.86 14.06
C LYS A 305 14.58 14.29 14.92
N LEU A 306 14.26 13.01 14.77
CA LEU A 306 13.32 12.33 15.66
C LEU A 306 13.86 12.26 17.09
N GLY A 307 15.16 12.03 17.28
CA GLY A 307 15.78 12.09 18.61
C GLY A 307 15.60 13.46 19.27
N LEU A 308 15.87 14.55 18.53
CA LEU A 308 15.67 15.92 19.01
C LEU A 308 14.21 16.19 19.40
N ILE A 309 13.26 15.78 18.56
CA ILE A 309 11.83 16.01 18.83
C ILE A 309 11.38 15.18 20.03
N LYS A 310 11.76 13.90 20.11
CA LYS A 310 11.37 13.01 21.22
C LYS A 310 11.89 13.52 22.58
N ALA A 311 13.07 14.12 22.62
CA ALA A 311 13.60 14.75 23.83
C ALA A 311 12.75 15.95 24.32
N GLN A 312 12.05 16.62 23.40
CA GLN A 312 11.22 17.81 23.69
C GLN A 312 9.74 17.50 23.92
N VAL A 313 9.26 16.34 23.46
CA VAL A 313 7.83 15.95 23.50
C VAL A 313 7.47 15.22 24.81
N SER A 314 8.28 15.34 25.86
CA SER A 314 7.98 14.74 27.17
C SER A 314 6.80 15.42 27.88
N ALA A 315 5.78 14.61 28.20
CA ALA A 315 4.68 14.84 29.15
C ALA A 315 3.49 15.76 28.77
N THR A 316 2.89 15.60 27.58
CA THR A 316 1.41 15.65 27.52
C THR A 316 0.90 14.25 27.20
N PRO A 317 0.27 13.54 28.15
CA PRO A 317 -0.26 12.22 27.86
C PRO A 317 -1.46 12.37 26.94
N CYS A 318 -1.23 12.31 25.63
CA CYS A 318 -2.26 11.87 24.72
C CYS A 318 -2.43 10.38 25.04
N LYS A 319 -3.29 10.06 26.03
CA LYS A 319 -3.50 8.75 26.67
C LYS A 319 -2.94 7.63 25.79
N ALA A 320 -1.65 7.34 25.98
CA ALA A 320 -1.04 6.21 25.31
C ALA A 320 -1.71 5.02 25.95
N VAL A 321 -2.68 4.44 25.25
CA VAL A 321 -3.16 3.11 25.61
C VAL A 321 -1.90 2.27 25.64
N LYS A 322 -1.53 1.80 26.85
CA LYS A 322 -0.40 0.89 27.01
C LYS A 322 -0.60 -0.20 25.96
N PRO A 323 0.43 -0.48 25.13
CA PRO A 323 0.30 -1.51 24.13
C PRO A 323 -0.23 -2.75 24.83
N LYS A 324 -1.40 -3.26 24.39
CA LYS A 324 -1.65 -4.68 24.59
C LYS A 324 -0.56 -5.32 23.77
N VAL A 325 0.54 -5.68 24.42
CA VAL A 325 1.54 -6.59 23.87
C VAL A 325 0.85 -7.94 23.78
N GLU A 326 -0.15 -8.06 22.90
CA GLU A 326 -0.24 -9.28 22.14
C GLU A 326 1.04 -9.27 21.33
N GLN A 327 2.01 -10.07 21.78
CA GLN A 327 3.02 -10.61 20.89
C GLN A 327 2.24 -11.36 19.80
N GLU A 328 1.66 -10.64 18.83
CA GLU A 328 1.25 -11.21 17.57
C GLU A 328 2.53 -11.77 17.00
N ARG A 329 2.70 -13.08 17.19
CA ARG A 329 3.84 -13.82 16.69
C ARG A 329 3.88 -13.49 15.19
N LEU A 330 4.92 -12.77 14.78
CA LEU A 330 5.19 -12.46 13.38
C LEU A 330 5.33 -13.74 12.52
N ILE A 331 5.45 -14.89 13.18
CA ILE A 331 5.43 -16.23 12.63
C ILE A 331 3.96 -16.67 12.53
N PRO A 332 3.46 -17.01 11.32
CA PRO A 332 2.11 -17.53 11.15
C PRO A 332 1.85 -18.70 12.12
N HIS A 333 0.80 -18.59 12.91
CA HIS A 333 0.33 -19.69 13.74
C HIS A 333 -0.50 -20.64 12.86
N TRP A 334 0.17 -21.54 12.13
CA TRP A 334 -0.52 -22.54 11.34
C TRP A 334 -0.84 -23.74 12.21
N SER A 335 -2.14 -23.96 12.47
CA SER A 335 -2.60 -25.14 13.19
C SER A 335 -2.38 -26.39 12.34
N CYS A 336 -1.92 -27.46 12.99
CA CYS A 336 -1.80 -28.75 12.36
C CYS A 336 -3.18 -29.26 11.93
N GLN A 337 -3.34 -29.60 10.64
CA GLN A 337 -4.61 -30.09 10.10
C GLN A 337 -4.93 -31.53 10.56
N SER A 338 -3.91 -32.28 11.01
CA SER A 338 -4.06 -33.65 11.51
C SER A 338 -4.59 -33.64 12.95
N CYS A 339 -3.85 -33.07 13.90
CA CYS A 339 -4.24 -33.13 15.33
C CYS A 339 -5.07 -31.93 15.81
N LYS A 340 -5.14 -30.82 15.04
CA LYS A 340 -5.83 -29.56 15.39
C LYS A 340 -5.37 -28.85 16.68
N THR A 341 -4.51 -29.48 17.47
CA THR A 341 -3.95 -28.97 18.73
C THR A 341 -2.56 -28.36 18.56
N GLY A 342 -1.72 -28.96 17.72
CA GLY A 342 -0.33 -28.56 17.53
C GLY A 342 -0.15 -27.42 16.53
N THR A 343 1.01 -26.77 16.62
CA THR A 343 1.43 -25.67 15.76
C THR A 343 2.53 -26.15 14.82
N LEU A 344 2.40 -25.82 13.54
CA LEU A 344 3.43 -26.09 12.55
C LEU A 344 4.63 -25.16 12.77
N ARG A 345 5.81 -25.75 12.86
CA ARG A 345 7.11 -25.08 12.98
C ARG A 345 7.90 -25.27 11.70
N PHE A 346 8.48 -24.19 11.19
CA PHE A 346 9.31 -24.23 9.99
C PHE A 346 10.59 -25.02 10.29
N ILE A 347 10.86 -26.06 9.50
CA ILE A 347 12.05 -26.92 9.66
C ILE A 347 13.05 -26.77 8.51
N GLY A 348 12.67 -26.23 7.35
CA GLY A 348 13.61 -26.01 6.24
C GLY A 348 12.96 -25.67 4.90
N VAL A 349 13.80 -25.36 3.92
CA VAL A 349 13.41 -25.24 2.50
C VAL A 349 13.92 -26.49 1.77
N MET A 350 13.07 -27.14 1.00
CA MET A 350 13.42 -28.30 0.18
C MET A 350 13.39 -27.91 -1.30
N ASN A 351 14.31 -28.48 -2.07
CA ASN A 351 14.37 -28.31 -3.52
C ASN A 351 13.39 -29.26 -4.23
N LEU A 352 13.16 -29.04 -5.52
CA LEU A 352 12.11 -29.71 -6.31
C LEU A 352 12.24 -31.24 -6.38
N ASP A 353 13.40 -31.80 -6.10
CA ASP A 353 13.72 -33.22 -6.35
C ASP A 353 13.29 -34.18 -5.21
N GLU A 354 12.67 -33.70 -4.12
CA GLU A 354 12.37 -34.50 -2.91
C GLU A 354 10.87 -34.58 -2.52
N ALA A 355 9.92 -34.06 -3.33
CA ALA A 355 8.53 -33.90 -2.89
C ALA A 355 7.61 -35.10 -3.25
N THR A 356 7.10 -35.82 -2.23
CA THR A 356 6.03 -36.83 -2.35
C THR A 356 4.63 -36.25 -2.10
N ASN A 357 3.65 -36.84 -2.78
CA ASN A 357 2.24 -36.46 -2.93
C ASN A 357 1.49 -36.00 -1.65
N LYS A 358 1.14 -34.71 -1.59
CA LYS A 358 -0.22 -34.15 -1.35
C LYS A 358 -0.13 -32.63 -1.19
N ILE A 359 -0.69 -31.89 -2.15
CA ILE A 359 -0.54 -30.43 -2.26
C ILE A 359 -1.77 -29.72 -1.68
N ALA A 360 -1.59 -28.99 -0.59
CA ALA A 360 -2.53 -27.96 -0.16
C ALA A 360 -2.02 -26.59 -0.62
N ARG A 361 -2.78 -25.89 -1.49
CA ARG A 361 -2.59 -24.45 -1.66
C ARG A 361 -3.06 -23.78 -0.37
N THR A 362 -2.13 -23.40 0.49
CA THR A 362 -2.45 -22.64 1.70
C THR A 362 -2.71 -21.19 1.33
N SER A 363 -3.83 -20.65 1.80
CA SER A 363 -4.26 -19.24 1.67
C SER A 363 -3.28 -18.26 2.31
#